data_AF-A0A368NNN5-F1
#
_entry.id   AF-A0A368NNN5-F1
#
_cell.length_a   1.000
_cell.length_b   1.000
_cell.length_c   1.000
_cell.angle_alpha   90.00
_cell.angle_beta   90.00
_cell.angle_gamma   90.00
#
_symmetry.space_group_name_H-M   'P 1'
#
loop_
_entity.id
_entity.type
_entity.pdbx_description
1 polymer ?
#
loop_
_entity_poly.entity_id
_entity_poly.type
_entity_poly.pdbx_seq_one_letter_code
_entity_poly.pdbx_strand_id
1 'polypeptide(L)'
;MAYYCIIVGGLLIAWAVALFTWRVLFYVRGQRLQGLVIDKVLRNFSPETRGGKSRHLKIEYVDPQQGKKLYVCDNSLLTGLYRTGDGVMLVVAGNRVMLASWLSVATPPMALLLLGSVTFYIGWSGY
;
A
#
# COMPACT_ATOMS: atom_id res chain seq x y z
N MET A 1 2.00 -20.12 24.67
CA MET A 1 1.34 -19.65 23.43
C MET A 1 0.65 -18.30 23.62
N ALA A 2 -0.22 -18.13 24.63
CA ALA A 2 -0.88 -16.86 24.93
C ALA A 2 0.05 -15.63 25.00
N TYR A 3 1.11 -15.69 25.82
CA TYR A 3 2.10 -14.61 25.94
C TYR A 3 2.80 -14.27 24.61
N TYR A 4 3.07 -15.26 23.76
CA TYR A 4 3.67 -15.04 22.45
C TYR A 4 2.71 -14.27 21.53
N CYS A 5 1.44 -14.65 21.50
CA CYS A 5 0.41 -13.96 20.71
C CYS A 5 0.18 -12.51 21.19
N ILE A 6 0.23 -12.26 22.50
CA ILE A 6 0.15 -10.90 23.07
C ILE A 6 1.34 -10.05 22.61
N ILE A 7 2.57 -10.57 22.72
CA ILE A 7 3.78 -9.84 22.33
C ILE A 7 3.78 -9.58 20.81
N VAL A 8 3.52 -10.60 19.99
CA VAL A 8 3.47 -10.45 18.53
C VAL A 8 2.35 -9.51 18.10
N GLY A 9 1.16 -9.63 18.68
CA GLY A 9 0.04 -8.74 18.41
C GLY A 9 0.35 -7.29 18.78
N GLY A 10 0.95 -7.07 19.96
CA GLY A 10 1.40 -5.75 20.39
C GLY A 10 2.45 -5.13 19.46
N LEU A 11 3.44 -5.92 19.03
CA LEU A 11 4.45 -5.48 18.06
C LEU A 11 3.81 -5.10 16.72
N LEU A 12 2.87 -5.91 16.22
CA LEU A 12 2.16 -5.61 14.97
C LEU A 12 1.36 -4.30 15.08
N ILE A 13 0.67 -4.07 16.20
CA ILE A 13 -0.06 -2.82 16.43
C ILE A 13 0.90 -1.62 16.45
N ALA A 14 2.03 -1.73 17.16
CA ALA A 14 3.03 -0.68 17.21
C ALA A 14 3.62 -0.37 15.81
N TRP A 15 3.94 -1.40 15.03
CA TRP A 15 4.39 -1.25 13.65
C TRP A 15 3.33 -0.64 12.75
N ALA A 16 2.05 -0.94 12.96
CA ALA A 16 0.95 -0.36 12.19
C ALA A 16 0.89 1.16 12.38
N VAL A 17 0.99 1.62 13.63
CA VAL A 17 1.00 3.05 13.98
C VAL A 17 2.24 3.75 13.41
N ALA A 18 3.41 3.13 13.53
CA ALA A 18 4.65 3.66 12.95
C ALA A 18 4.56 3.79 11.43
N LEU A 19 4.04 2.76 10.74
CA LEU A 19 3.88 2.73 9.29
C LEU A 19 2.84 3.76 8.82
N PHE A 20 1.73 3.91 9.54
CA PHE A 20 0.73 4.95 9.27
C PHE A 20 1.35 6.35 9.39
N THR A 21 2.03 6.63 10.50
CA THR A 21 2.69 7.91 10.74
C THR A 21 3.69 8.22 9.63
N TRP A 22 4.53 7.25 9.26
CA TRP A 22 5.49 7.40 8.18
C TRP A 22 4.81 7.67 6.83
N ARG A 23 3.72 6.97 6.50
CA ARG A 23 2.96 7.20 5.26
C ARG A 23 2.26 8.57 5.23
N VAL A 24 1.73 9.03 6.37
CA VAL A 24 1.14 10.38 6.49
C VAL A 24 2.21 11.44 6.29
N LEU A 25 3.37 11.31 6.95
CA LEU A 25 4.50 12.23 6.76
C LEU A 25 4.98 12.25 5.31
N PHE A 26 5.05 11.09 4.66
CA PHE A 26 5.37 11.00 3.24
C PHE A 26 4.32 11.71 2.37
N TYR A 27 3.03 11.51 2.66
CA TYR A 27 1.93 12.14 1.94
C TYR A 27 1.94 13.67 2.06
N VAL A 28 2.31 14.19 3.23
CA VAL A 28 2.37 15.64 3.50
C VAL A 28 3.64 16.28 2.94
N ARG A 29 4.79 15.60 3.04
CA ARG A 29 6.10 16.16 2.63
C ARG A 29 6.48 15.91 1.18
N GLY A 30 5.87 14.92 0.52
CA GLY A 30 6.22 14.57 -0.84
C GLY A 30 5.67 15.56 -1.87
N GLN A 31 6.38 15.68 -2.98
CA GLN A 31 5.96 16.50 -4.11
C GLN A 31 4.79 15.83 -4.82
N ARG A 32 3.74 16.60 -5.11
CA ARG A 32 2.58 16.12 -5.85
C ARG A 32 2.84 16.26 -7.34
N LEU A 33 2.76 15.15 -8.07
CA LEU A 33 2.90 15.09 -9.51
C LEU A 33 1.65 14.50 -10.13
N GLN A 34 1.26 15.01 -11.29
CA GLN A 34 0.17 14.44 -12.06
C GLN A 34 0.68 13.24 -12.86
N GLY A 35 -0.09 12.15 -12.82
CA GLY A 35 0.15 10.94 -13.59
C GLY A 35 -1.09 10.49 -14.34
N LEU A 36 -0.91 9.56 -15.26
CA LEU A 36 -1.96 8.97 -16.09
C LEU A 36 -1.93 7.45 -15.92
N VAL A 37 -3.07 6.84 -15.63
CA VAL A 37 -3.18 5.38 -15.62
C VAL A 37 -3.11 4.87 -17.06
N ILE A 38 -2.01 4.23 -17.42
CA ILE A 38 -1.80 3.73 -18.78
C ILE A 38 -2.24 2.28 -18.97
N ASP A 39 -2.21 1.46 -17.90
CA ASP A 39 -2.56 0.04 -17.99
C ASP A 39 -2.82 -0.59 -16.61
N LYS A 40 -3.34 -1.82 -16.59
CA LYS A 40 -3.48 -2.67 -15.40
C LYS A 40 -2.63 -3.93 -15.55
N VAL A 41 -1.50 -3.97 -14.85
CA VAL A 41 -0.54 -5.08 -14.92
C VAL A 41 -0.87 -6.14 -13.87
N LEU A 42 -0.71 -7.40 -14.22
CA LEU A 42 -0.81 -8.52 -13.29
C LEU A 42 0.56 -8.76 -12.62
N ARG A 43 0.61 -8.84 -11.29
CA ARG A 43 1.78 -9.31 -10.54
C ARG A 43 1.49 -10.64 -9.84
N ASN A 44 2.56 -11.39 -9.55
CA ASN A 44 2.56 -12.75 -8.98
C ASN A 44 1.89 -13.80 -9.89
N PHE A 45 2.25 -13.79 -11.17
CA PHE A 45 1.89 -14.87 -12.09
C PHE A 45 2.73 -16.11 -11.77
N SER A 46 2.13 -17.10 -11.10
CA SER A 46 2.64 -18.47 -11.08
C SER A 46 1.75 -19.32 -11.99
N PRO A 47 2.32 -20.02 -13.00
CA PRO A 47 1.55 -20.91 -13.86
C PRO A 47 0.93 -22.09 -13.08
N GLU A 48 1.44 -22.39 -11.88
CA GLU A 48 1.01 -23.53 -11.06
C GLU A 48 -0.15 -23.21 -10.10
N THR A 49 -0.36 -21.94 -9.75
CA THR A 49 -1.44 -21.52 -8.84
C THR A 49 -2.44 -20.61 -9.55
N ARG A 50 -3.62 -21.16 -9.89
CA ARG A 50 -4.77 -20.41 -10.46
C ARG A 50 -5.25 -19.22 -9.60
N GLY A 51 -4.86 -19.15 -8.33
CA GLY A 51 -5.45 -18.26 -7.32
C GLY A 51 -4.80 -16.89 -7.11
N GLY A 52 -3.71 -16.54 -7.80
CA GLY A 52 -2.86 -15.40 -7.38
C GLY A 52 -2.91 -14.12 -8.22
N LYS A 53 -3.94 -13.87 -9.03
CA LYS A 53 -3.94 -12.71 -9.96
C LYS A 53 -4.17 -11.38 -9.24
N SER A 54 -3.10 -10.78 -8.71
CA SER A 54 -3.14 -9.39 -8.20
C SER A 54 -3.01 -8.41 -9.37
N ARG A 55 -4.06 -7.63 -9.63
CA ARG A 55 -4.02 -6.54 -10.62
C ARG A 55 -3.47 -5.29 -9.94
N HIS A 56 -2.57 -4.59 -10.61
CA HIS A 56 -1.95 -3.35 -10.16
C HIS A 56 -2.08 -2.27 -11.23
N LEU A 57 -2.26 -1.01 -10.81
CA LEU A 57 -2.31 0.12 -11.73
C LEU A 57 -0.89 0.45 -12.21
N LYS A 58 -0.70 0.57 -13.53
CA LYS A 58 0.50 1.12 -14.13
C LYS A 58 0.23 2.57 -14.50
N ILE A 59 1.00 3.47 -13.92
CA ILE A 59 0.82 4.92 -13.98
C ILE A 59 2.06 5.52 -14.62
N GLU A 60 1.87 6.28 -15.69
CA GLU A 60 2.92 7.10 -16.29
C GLU A 60 2.89 8.49 -15.64
N TYR A 61 4.05 9.04 -15.30
CA TYR A 61 4.16 10.40 -14.77
C TYR A 61 5.45 11.05 -15.24
N VAL A 62 5.49 12.38 -15.23
CA VAL A 62 6.69 13.15 -15.57
C VAL A 62 7.35 13.61 -14.28
N ASP A 63 8.52 13.05 -14.00
CA ASP A 63 9.40 13.47 -12.92
C ASP A 63 10.22 14.69 -13.38
N PRO A 64 10.16 15.84 -12.68
CA PRO A 64 10.90 17.04 -13.07
C PRO A 64 12.41 16.82 -13.21
N GLN A 65 12.98 15.84 -12.49
CA GLN A 65 14.42 15.58 -12.50
C GLN A 65 14.83 14.47 -13.47
N GLN A 66 13.93 13.53 -13.76
CA GLN A 66 14.28 12.29 -14.47
C GLN A 66 13.42 12.04 -15.72
N GLY A 67 12.51 12.96 -16.06
CA GLY A 67 11.63 12.86 -17.20
C GLY A 67 10.52 11.83 -17.01
N LYS A 68 10.05 11.22 -18.10
CA LYS A 68 8.94 10.27 -18.08
C LYS A 68 9.33 8.99 -17.33
N LYS A 69 8.49 8.61 -16.36
CA LYS A 69 8.64 7.39 -15.56
C LYS A 69 7.36 6.60 -15.50
N LEU A 70 7.53 5.31 -15.23
CA LEU A 70 6.46 4.35 -15.02
C LEU A 70 6.46 3.91 -13.55
N TYR A 71 5.30 4.01 -12.91
CA TYR A 71 5.07 3.55 -11.55
C TYR A 71 4.00 2.46 -11.55
N VAL A 72 4.29 1.34 -10.90
CA VAL A 72 3.29 0.30 -10.64
C VAL A 72 2.81 0.46 -9.22
N CYS A 73 1.54 0.76 -9.03
CA CYS A 73 0.95 0.95 -7.71
C CYS A 73 0.87 -0.37 -6.96
N ASP A 74 1.51 -0.45 -5.79
CA ASP A 74 1.53 -1.67 -4.98
C ASP A 74 0.17 -2.05 -4.38
N ASN A 75 -0.77 -1.11 -4.30
CA ASN A 75 -2.09 -1.35 -3.74
C ASN A 75 -3.08 -1.80 -4.82
N SER A 76 -3.31 -3.11 -4.89
CA SER A 76 -4.21 -3.74 -5.87
C SER A 76 -5.68 -3.35 -5.67
N LEU A 77 -6.10 -2.95 -4.46
CA LEU A 77 -7.48 -2.52 -4.19
C LEU A 77 -7.86 -1.27 -4.98
N LEU A 78 -6.88 -0.42 -5.27
CA LEU A 78 -7.08 0.80 -6.06
C LEU A 78 -7.43 0.49 -7.53
N THR A 79 -7.15 -0.71 -8.03
CA THR A 79 -7.50 -1.07 -9.41
C THR A 79 -9.00 -1.10 -9.68
N GLY A 80 -9.83 -1.28 -8.64
CA GLY A 80 -11.29 -1.19 -8.74
C GLY A 80 -11.80 0.25 -8.85
N LEU A 81 -11.04 1.22 -8.35
CA LEU A 81 -11.45 2.62 -8.27
C LEU A 81 -11.04 3.46 -9.48
N TYR A 82 -9.97 3.06 -10.18
CA TYR A 82 -9.42 3.79 -11.32
C TYR A 82 -9.48 2.98 -12.62
N ARG A 83 -9.72 3.66 -13.73
CA ARG A 83 -9.75 3.12 -15.10
C ARG A 83 -8.50 3.56 -15.87
N THR A 84 -8.21 2.83 -16.94
CA THR A 84 -7.17 3.23 -17.88
C THR A 84 -7.59 4.54 -18.57
N GLY A 85 -6.68 5.51 -18.64
CA GLY A 85 -6.94 6.87 -19.10
C GLY A 85 -7.27 7.86 -17.98
N ASP A 86 -7.45 7.41 -16.73
CA ASP A 86 -7.72 8.33 -15.63
C ASP A 86 -6.47 9.11 -15.23
N GLY A 87 -6.64 10.43 -15.07
CA GLY A 87 -5.65 11.31 -14.45
C GLY A 87 -5.64 11.10 -12.94
N VAL A 88 -4.46 10.81 -12.39
CA VAL A 88 -4.27 10.54 -10.97
C VAL A 88 -3.17 11.42 -10.40
N MET A 89 -3.26 11.73 -9.11
CA MET A 89 -2.19 12.43 -8.40
C MET A 89 -1.26 11.41 -7.74
N LEU A 90 0.03 11.62 -7.87
CA LEU A 90 1.09 10.87 -7.21
C LEU A 90 1.80 11.77 -6.20
N VAL A 91 2.28 11.16 -5.12
CA VAL A 91 3.21 11.76 -4.18
C VAL A 91 4.57 11.12 -4.39
N VAL A 92 5.58 11.92 -4.68
CA VAL A 92 6.97 11.49 -4.91
C VAL A 92 7.86 12.13 -3.85
N ALA A 93 8.68 11.31 -3.18
CA ALA A 93 9.75 11.81 -2.33
C ALA A 93 10.99 10.92 -2.49
N GLY A 94 12.08 11.49 -3.01
CA GLY A 94 13.28 10.75 -3.38
C GLY A 94 12.96 9.67 -4.42
N ASN A 95 13.33 8.42 -4.13
CA ASN A 95 13.09 7.28 -5.01
C ASN A 95 11.76 6.54 -4.73
N ARG A 96 10.89 7.09 -3.87
CA ARG A 96 9.61 6.47 -3.52
C ARG A 96 8.46 7.24 -4.15
N VAL A 97 7.47 6.48 -4.63
CA VAL A 97 6.27 7.00 -5.29
C VAL A 97 5.07 6.31 -4.67
N MET A 98 4.01 7.08 -4.43
CA MET A 98 2.75 6.57 -3.91
C MET A 98 1.59 7.29 -4.60
N LEU A 99 0.47 6.60 -4.81
CA LEU A 99 -0.76 7.29 -5.21
C LEU A 99 -1.22 8.25 -4.10
N ALA A 100 -1.56 9.49 -4.47
CA ALA A 100 -2.05 10.53 -3.57
C ALA A 100 -3.51 10.31 -3.15
N SER A 101 -3.81 9.13 -2.62
CA SER A 101 -5.14 8.75 -2.12
C SER A 101 -5.05 8.34 -0.66
N TRP A 102 -6.01 8.78 0.17
CA TRP A 102 -6.13 8.34 1.56
C TRP A 102 -6.26 6.83 1.69
N LEU A 103 -6.88 6.17 0.69
CA LEU A 103 -6.97 4.73 0.69
C LEU A 103 -5.58 4.10 0.59
N SER A 104 -4.70 4.64 -0.27
CA SER A 104 -3.30 4.22 -0.38
C SER A 104 -2.54 4.40 0.94
N VAL A 105 -2.76 5.52 1.63
CA VAL A 105 -2.13 5.79 2.93
C VAL A 105 -2.59 4.79 4.01
N ALA A 106 -3.91 4.54 4.08
CA ALA A 106 -4.52 3.82 5.19
C ALA A 106 -4.54 2.28 5.03
N THR A 107 -4.65 1.73 3.82
CA THR A 107 -4.88 0.29 3.66
C THR A 107 -3.78 -0.59 4.23
N PRO A 108 -2.47 -0.36 3.96
CA PRO A 108 -1.42 -1.20 4.53
C PRO A 108 -1.34 -1.18 6.06
N PRO A 109 -1.34 -0.02 6.75
CA PRO A 109 -1.32 0.00 8.21
C PRO A 109 -2.62 -0.56 8.81
N MET A 110 -3.79 -0.35 8.19
CA MET A 110 -5.04 -0.94 8.67
C MET A 110 -5.04 -2.47 8.62
N ALA A 111 -4.50 -3.06 7.55
CA ALA A 111 -4.36 -4.52 7.45
C ALA A 111 -3.47 -5.07 8.56
N LEU A 112 -2.36 -4.38 8.84
CA LEU A 112 -1.43 -4.76 9.91
C LEU A 112 -2.06 -4.61 11.30
N LEU A 113 -2.83 -3.54 11.52
CA LEU A 113 -3.53 -3.26 12.77
C LEU A 113 -4.62 -4.30 13.03
N LEU A 114 -5.38 -4.70 12.02
CA LEU A 114 -6.39 -5.76 12.15
C LEU A 114 -5.73 -7.09 12.54
N LEU A 115 -4.66 -7.47 11.82
CA LEU A 115 -3.94 -8.72 12.10
C LEU A 115 -3.32 -8.69 13.50
N GLY A 116 -2.70 -7.58 13.90
CA GLY A 116 -2.16 -7.39 15.24
C GLY A 116 -3.22 -7.45 16.33
N SER A 117 -4.37 -6.79 16.12
CA SER A 117 -5.48 -6.77 17.07
C SER A 117 -6.11 -8.14 17.27
N VAL A 118 -6.33 -8.90 16.18
CA VAL A 118 -6.83 -10.28 16.25
C VAL A 118 -5.83 -11.17 16.98
N THR A 119 -4.53 -11.07 16.66
CA THR A 119 -3.49 -11.87 17.30
C THR A 119 -3.37 -11.56 18.79
N PHE A 120 -3.42 -10.29 19.16
CA PHE A 120 -3.43 -9.84 20.55
C PHE A 120 -4.67 -10.36 21.30
N TYR A 121 -5.85 -10.26 20.68
CA TYR A 121 -7.10 -10.72 21.26
C TYR A 121 -7.11 -12.22 21.52
N ILE A 122 -6.63 -13.04 20.57
CA ILE A 122 -6.48 -14.50 20.76
C ILE A 122 -5.56 -14.77 21.95
N GLY A 123 -4.41 -14.08 22.02
CA GLY A 123 -3.48 -14.22 23.14
C GLY A 123 -4.08 -13.82 24.50
N TRP A 124 -4.90 -12.78 24.54
CA TRP A 124 -5.55 -12.28 25.75
C TRP A 124 -6.72 -13.16 26.22
N SER A 125 -7.54 -13.64 25.28
CA SER A 125 -8.73 -14.44 25.56
C SER A 125 -8.41 -15.90 25.94
N GLY A 126 -7.16 -16.34 25.78
CA GLY A 126 -6.71 -17.66 26.20
C GLY A 126 -7.20 -18.82 25.33
N TYR A 127 -7.73 -18.53 24.13
CA TYR A 127 -8.02 -19.53 23.10
C TYR A 127 -6.74 -20.12 22.49
#